data_AF-A0A9Q5N7P3-F1
#
_entry.id   AF-A0A9Q5N7P3-F1
#
_cell.length_a   1.000
_cell.length_b   1.000
_cell.length_c   1.000
_cell.angle_alpha   90.00
_cell.angle_beta   90.00
_cell.angle_gamma   90.00
#
_symmetry.space_group_name_H-M   'P 1'
#
loop_
_entity.id
_entity.type
_entity.pdbx_description
1 polymer ?
#
loop_
_entity_poly.entity_id
_entity_poly.type
_entity_poly.pdbx_seq_one_letter_code
_entity_poly.pdbx_strand_id
1 'polypeptide(L)'
;MASISIPTSEFRPELDLSRAEDAIAYLADTPFASTHAEALSGGTANFIFRLHLVNPLANASGAQTVILKHAKSWVATNKEFALDVRRQDIEVAALKHVRAFLPADSLATVPAVYYHDTIAHVLIMEDAGPNSRNLKDLLRESPLSKSASRELGTALGRFLAALHVRGSAESELPDAVRKNDDGRRITSWITYGQLLDTLKHSTQNTGLIEPPLAGVEAPSEAEIEEISALADATIKKIYEAQKPFTMGDFWTGNVIVRSTDNGVIERVFVVDWELAKPGTAFIDFAQFVAEMHTLKRFHPEATVSIDSTLRTYAEAYNKGVRIDEKFIKGAASHVGAHMIAVTPNILNWGSKKTTRKVFIEGIEYVLGGIRGDEEWLKASAVGGLLHNTRM
;
A
#
# COMPACT_ATOMS: atom_id res chain seq x y z
N MET A 1 12.20 -17.08 19.38
CA MET A 1 10.91 -17.76 19.62
C MET A 1 11.01 -19.13 19.01
N ALA A 2 10.67 -20.19 19.75
CA ALA A 2 10.64 -21.55 19.20
C ALA A 2 9.57 -21.61 18.08
N SER A 3 9.96 -22.05 16.89
CA SER A 3 9.02 -22.39 15.82
C SER A 3 8.09 -23.47 16.34
N ILE A 4 6.79 -23.22 16.35
CA ILE A 4 5.82 -24.28 16.61
C ILE A 4 6.00 -25.30 15.48
N SER A 5 6.55 -26.47 15.81
CA SER A 5 6.57 -27.62 14.91
C SER A 5 5.15 -28.16 14.86
N ILE A 6 4.31 -27.50 14.07
CA ILE A 6 3.02 -28.06 13.69
C ILE A 6 3.38 -29.24 12.78
N PRO A 7 2.92 -30.47 13.06
CA PRO A 7 2.98 -31.52 12.06
C PRO A 7 2.37 -30.89 10.81
N THR A 8 3.10 -30.82 9.69
CA THR A 8 2.49 -30.42 8.42
C THR A 8 1.21 -31.21 8.33
N SER A 9 0.07 -30.56 8.53
CA SER A 9 -1.22 -31.25 8.45
C SER A 9 -1.16 -31.87 7.07
N GLU A 10 -1.18 -33.21 7.00
CA GLU A 10 -1.02 -33.92 5.73
C GLU A 10 -1.88 -33.16 4.72
N PHE A 11 -1.24 -32.59 3.70
CA PHE A 11 -1.91 -31.69 2.78
C PHE A 11 -3.22 -32.36 2.35
N ARG A 12 -4.34 -31.72 2.67
CA ARG A 12 -5.69 -32.23 2.46
C ARG A 12 -6.22 -31.63 1.17
N PRO A 13 -5.90 -32.20 -0.01
CA PRO A 13 -6.29 -31.63 -1.31
C PRO A 13 -7.80 -31.50 -1.48
N GLU A 14 -8.58 -32.20 -0.65
CA GLU A 14 -10.04 -32.12 -0.62
C GLU A 14 -10.59 -30.82 -0.03
N LEU A 15 -9.80 -30.07 0.74
CA LEU A 15 -10.24 -28.83 1.38
C LEU A 15 -10.00 -27.62 0.46
N ASP A 16 -11.04 -26.81 0.25
CA ASP A 16 -10.90 -25.52 -0.42
C ASP A 16 -10.68 -24.41 0.60
N LEU A 17 -9.42 -24.11 0.91
CA LEU A 17 -9.02 -23.08 1.89
C LEU A 17 -9.40 -21.64 1.49
N SER A 18 -10.07 -21.43 0.35
CA SER A 18 -10.79 -20.17 0.08
C SER A 18 -12.16 -20.08 0.76
N ARG A 19 -12.57 -21.12 1.49
CA ARG A 19 -13.80 -21.18 2.29
C ARG A 19 -13.46 -21.22 3.78
N ALA A 20 -14.24 -20.48 4.57
CA ALA A 20 -14.02 -20.35 6.01
C ALA A 20 -14.13 -21.71 6.73
N GLU A 21 -15.12 -22.53 6.38
CA GLU A 21 -15.33 -23.86 6.97
C GLU A 21 -14.15 -24.81 6.72
N ASP A 22 -13.58 -24.79 5.52
CA ASP A 22 -12.47 -25.65 5.13
C ASP A 22 -11.16 -25.18 5.78
N ALA A 23 -10.98 -23.86 5.94
CA ALA A 23 -9.88 -23.29 6.70
C ALA A 23 -9.92 -23.65 8.19
N ILE A 24 -11.11 -23.71 8.80
CA ILE A 24 -11.28 -24.19 10.18
C ILE A 24 -10.94 -25.69 10.26
N ALA A 25 -11.45 -26.49 9.34
CA ALA A 25 -11.18 -27.93 9.29
C ALA A 25 -9.69 -28.23 9.12
N TYR A 26 -8.99 -27.43 8.31
CA TYR A 26 -7.54 -27.51 8.11
C TYR A 26 -6.74 -27.30 9.40
N LEU A 27 -7.19 -26.36 10.25
CA LEU A 27 -6.48 -25.95 11.46
C LEU A 27 -6.91 -26.68 12.74
N ALA A 28 -7.88 -27.61 12.65
CA ALA A 28 -8.54 -28.23 13.81
C ALA A 28 -7.57 -28.89 14.80
N ASP A 29 -6.49 -29.50 14.31
CA ASP A 29 -5.49 -30.21 15.12
C ASP A 29 -4.25 -29.35 15.43
N THR A 30 -4.33 -28.04 15.20
CA THR A 30 -3.23 -27.09 15.40
C THR A 30 -3.51 -26.14 16.57
N PRO A 31 -2.51 -25.39 17.06
CA PRO A 31 -2.75 -24.31 18.03
C PRO A 31 -3.66 -23.17 17.50
N PHE A 32 -4.00 -23.17 16.21
CA PHE A 32 -4.90 -22.21 15.59
C PHE A 32 -6.32 -22.76 15.39
N ALA A 33 -6.66 -23.90 16.00
CA ALA A 33 -8.02 -24.42 16.03
C ALA A 33 -9.00 -23.32 16.45
N SER A 34 -10.07 -23.14 15.67
CA SER A 34 -10.94 -21.97 15.76
C SER A 34 -12.41 -22.36 15.90
N THR A 35 -13.17 -21.60 16.69
CA THR A 35 -14.62 -21.79 16.85
C THR A 35 -15.37 -21.33 15.60
N HIS A 36 -14.90 -20.25 14.97
CA HIS A 36 -15.42 -19.72 13.71
C HIS A 36 -14.36 -18.87 13.01
N ALA A 37 -14.63 -18.55 11.75
CA ALA A 37 -13.77 -17.73 10.90
C ALA A 37 -14.63 -16.70 10.16
N GLU A 38 -14.22 -15.44 10.21
CA GLU A 38 -14.90 -14.31 9.58
C GLU A 38 -14.13 -13.88 8.34
N ALA A 39 -14.77 -13.90 7.17
CA ALA A 39 -14.15 -13.37 5.95
C ALA A 39 -13.95 -11.85 6.08
N LEU A 40 -12.72 -11.39 5.88
CA LEU A 40 -12.39 -9.98 5.86
C LEU A 40 -12.49 -9.44 4.44
N SER A 41 -13.10 -8.27 4.30
CA SER A 41 -13.18 -7.54 3.03
C SER A 41 -11.94 -6.65 2.83
N GLY A 42 -11.74 -6.17 1.60
CA GLY A 42 -10.70 -5.20 1.25
C GLY A 42 -9.46 -5.77 0.55
N GLY A 43 -9.17 -7.06 0.72
CA GLY A 43 -8.13 -7.75 -0.05
C GLY A 43 -8.62 -8.16 -1.45
N THR A 44 -7.80 -7.95 -2.48
CA THR A 44 -8.13 -8.33 -3.87
C THR A 44 -7.50 -9.66 -4.29
N ALA A 45 -6.27 -9.92 -3.84
CA ALA A 45 -5.46 -11.05 -4.29
C ALA A 45 -5.66 -12.34 -3.50
N ASN A 46 -5.99 -12.26 -2.21
CA ASN A 46 -5.99 -13.41 -1.30
C ASN A 46 -7.31 -13.57 -0.55
N PHE A 47 -7.56 -14.79 -0.07
CA PHE A 47 -8.68 -15.08 0.82
C PHE A 47 -8.21 -14.83 2.25
N ILE A 48 -8.90 -13.93 2.96
CA ILE A 48 -8.47 -13.46 4.28
C ILE A 48 -9.57 -13.75 5.28
N PHE A 49 -9.22 -14.43 6.37
CA PHE A 49 -10.13 -14.74 7.46
C PHE A 49 -9.58 -14.25 8.80
N ARG A 50 -10.41 -13.62 9.61
CA ARG A 50 -10.16 -13.51 11.05
C ARG A 50 -10.62 -14.80 11.70
N LEU A 51 -9.68 -15.49 12.33
CA LEU A 51 -9.91 -16.71 13.07
C LEU A 51 -10.17 -16.40 14.53
N HIS A 52 -11.21 -17.01 15.11
CA HIS A 52 -11.51 -16.91 16.54
C HIS A 52 -11.09 -18.21 17.22
N LEU A 53 -10.00 -18.14 17.98
CA LEU A 53 -9.32 -19.33 18.49
C LEU A 53 -10.13 -20.01 19.60
N VAL A 54 -10.14 -21.35 19.60
CA VAL A 54 -10.71 -22.16 20.69
C VAL A 54 -9.95 -21.90 21.99
N ASN A 55 -8.62 -21.80 21.90
CA ASN A 55 -7.74 -21.50 23.03
C ASN A 55 -6.90 -20.26 22.71
N PRO A 56 -6.73 -19.32 23.66
CA PRO A 56 -5.83 -18.19 23.49
C PRO A 56 -4.40 -18.62 23.13
N LEU A 57 -3.79 -17.91 22.17
CA LEU A 57 -2.46 -18.26 21.67
C LEU A 57 -1.36 -17.84 22.66
N ALA A 58 -0.76 -18.82 23.32
CA ALA A 58 0.17 -18.60 24.44
C ALA A 58 1.41 -17.75 24.08
N ASN A 59 1.98 -17.92 22.89
CA ASN A 59 3.16 -17.17 22.43
C ASN A 59 2.83 -15.80 21.79
N ALA A 60 1.55 -15.42 21.78
CA ALA A 60 1.05 -14.14 21.25
C ALA A 60 0.31 -13.34 22.33
N SER A 61 0.85 -13.33 23.55
CA SER A 61 0.26 -12.63 24.70
C SER A 61 -1.19 -13.03 25.01
N GLY A 62 -1.57 -14.28 24.71
CA GLY A 62 -2.94 -14.76 24.89
C GLY A 62 -3.93 -14.21 23.86
N ALA A 63 -3.48 -13.90 22.63
CA ALA A 63 -4.36 -13.46 21.55
C ALA A 63 -5.51 -14.44 21.34
N GLN A 64 -6.73 -13.91 21.28
CA GLN A 64 -7.95 -14.70 21.02
C GLN A 64 -8.28 -14.78 19.52
N THR A 65 -7.70 -13.89 18.72
CA THR A 65 -7.87 -13.87 17.27
C THR A 65 -6.54 -13.80 16.55
N VAL A 66 -6.51 -14.35 15.35
CA VAL A 66 -5.39 -14.28 14.40
C VAL A 66 -5.94 -14.10 12.99
N ILE A 67 -5.10 -13.65 12.06
CA ILE A 67 -5.48 -13.52 10.66
C ILE A 67 -4.90 -14.70 9.87
N LEU A 68 -5.75 -15.40 9.14
CA LEU A 68 -5.37 -16.33 8.10
C LEU A 68 -5.42 -15.62 6.75
N LYS A 69 -4.35 -15.74 5.98
CA LYS A 69 -4.26 -15.30 4.59
C LYS A 69 -3.91 -16.50 3.72
N HIS A 70 -4.76 -16.83 2.77
CA HIS A 70 -4.58 -17.95 1.85
C HIS A 70 -4.46 -17.46 0.40
N ALA A 71 -3.39 -17.89 -0.27
CA ALA A 71 -3.10 -17.54 -1.65
C ALA A 71 -3.44 -18.69 -2.60
N LYS A 72 -4.05 -18.34 -3.74
CA LYS A 72 -4.20 -19.23 -4.91
C LYS A 72 -3.39 -18.70 -6.09
N SER A 73 -3.26 -19.50 -7.15
CA SER A 73 -2.56 -19.13 -8.38
C SER A 73 -3.31 -18.10 -9.25
N TRP A 74 -4.33 -17.45 -8.68
CA TRP A 74 -5.13 -16.37 -9.24
C TRP A 74 -5.55 -15.41 -8.12
N VAL A 75 -5.99 -14.20 -8.48
CA VAL A 75 -6.48 -13.21 -7.52
C VAL A 75 -7.89 -13.59 -7.01
N ALA A 76 -8.12 -13.46 -5.71
CA ALA A 76 -9.37 -13.85 -5.07
C ALA A 76 -10.63 -13.22 -5.69
N THR A 77 -10.52 -12.00 -6.23
CA THR A 77 -11.65 -11.28 -6.87
C THR A 77 -11.87 -11.62 -8.34
N ASN A 78 -10.90 -12.25 -9.02
CA ASN A 78 -10.99 -12.59 -10.44
C ASN A 78 -10.18 -13.85 -10.76
N LYS A 79 -10.87 -14.99 -10.92
CA LYS A 79 -10.24 -16.28 -11.22
C LYS A 79 -9.49 -16.32 -12.55
N GLU A 80 -9.77 -15.41 -13.48
CA GLU A 80 -9.09 -15.36 -14.78
C GLU A 80 -7.75 -14.61 -14.72
N PHE A 81 -7.51 -13.84 -13.66
CA PHE A 81 -6.25 -13.14 -13.49
C PHE A 81 -5.28 -14.01 -12.70
N ALA A 82 -4.37 -14.67 -13.42
CA ALA A 82 -3.31 -15.48 -12.84
C ALA A 82 -2.32 -14.62 -12.02
N LEU A 83 -1.91 -15.16 -10.87
CA LEU A 83 -0.98 -14.51 -9.96
C LEU A 83 -0.16 -15.57 -9.21
N ASP A 84 1.16 -15.46 -9.24
CA ASP A 84 2.04 -16.44 -8.60
C ASP A 84 1.81 -16.50 -7.08
N VAL A 85 1.66 -17.72 -6.54
CA VAL A 85 1.49 -18.00 -5.11
C VAL A 85 2.74 -17.66 -4.29
N ARG A 86 3.93 -17.60 -4.92
CA ARG A 86 5.20 -17.19 -4.29
C ARG A 86 5.14 -15.80 -3.65
N ARG A 87 4.15 -14.98 -4.03
CA ARG A 87 3.88 -13.70 -3.38
C ARG A 87 3.64 -13.83 -1.86
N GLN A 88 3.14 -14.98 -1.39
CA GLN A 88 2.97 -15.23 0.04
C GLN A 88 4.33 -15.52 0.73
N ASP A 89 5.25 -16.24 0.08
CA ASP A 89 6.62 -16.42 0.57
C ASP A 89 7.33 -15.06 0.72
N ILE A 90 7.14 -14.20 -0.28
CA ILE A 90 7.64 -12.82 -0.30
C ILE A 90 7.08 -12.01 0.87
N GLU A 91 5.77 -12.05 1.10
CA GLU A 91 5.13 -11.35 2.21
C GLU A 91 5.67 -11.86 3.55
N VAL A 92 5.80 -13.17 3.73
CA VAL A 92 6.34 -13.75 4.97
C VAL A 92 7.79 -13.33 5.22
N ALA A 93 8.63 -13.32 4.18
CA ALA A 93 10.00 -12.83 4.29
C ALA A 93 10.01 -11.34 4.69
N ALA A 94 9.25 -10.51 3.97
CA ALA A 94 9.16 -9.08 4.27
C ALA A 94 8.70 -8.82 5.72
N LEU A 95 7.60 -9.44 6.16
CA LEU A 95 7.07 -9.28 7.53
C LEU A 95 8.11 -9.65 8.60
N LYS A 96 8.82 -10.78 8.42
CA LYS A 96 9.83 -11.25 9.39
C LYS A 96 11.02 -10.29 9.47
N HIS A 97 11.61 -9.92 8.33
CA HIS A 97 12.78 -9.05 8.30
C HIS A 97 12.44 -7.62 8.75
N VAL A 98 11.34 -7.05 8.25
CA VAL A 98 10.90 -5.70 8.63
C VAL A 98 10.64 -5.60 10.13
N ARG A 99 9.96 -6.59 10.71
CA ARG A 99 9.74 -6.62 12.15
C ARG A 99 11.06 -6.73 12.95
N ALA A 100 12.02 -7.51 12.46
CA ALA A 100 13.29 -7.74 13.14
C ALA A 100 14.15 -6.46 13.23
N PHE A 101 14.14 -5.63 12.19
CA PHE A 101 14.92 -4.41 12.23
C PHE A 101 14.16 -3.26 12.92
N LEU A 102 12.84 -3.17 12.87
CA LEU A 102 12.13 -2.04 13.50
C LEU A 102 12.33 -1.99 15.03
N PRO A 103 12.52 -0.79 15.62
CA PRO A 103 12.52 -0.64 17.08
C PRO A 103 11.21 -1.15 17.68
N ALA A 104 11.29 -1.89 18.80
CA ALA A 104 10.13 -2.54 19.42
C ALA A 104 9.02 -1.56 19.82
N ASP A 105 9.41 -0.35 20.24
CA ASP A 105 8.55 0.75 20.66
C ASP A 105 8.04 1.62 19.49
N SER A 106 8.36 1.28 18.23
CA SER A 106 7.87 2.02 17.07
C SER A 106 6.35 1.96 16.98
N LEU A 107 5.70 3.12 16.87
CA LEU A 107 4.24 3.17 16.71
C LEU A 107 3.77 2.46 15.43
N ALA A 108 4.50 2.65 14.33
CA ALA A 108 4.27 1.95 13.07
C ALA A 108 5.14 0.68 13.00
N THR A 109 4.50 -0.45 12.68
CA THR A 109 5.07 -1.80 12.67
C THR A 109 4.46 -2.64 11.56
N VAL A 110 4.87 -3.90 11.49
CA VAL A 110 4.19 -4.94 10.70
C VAL A 110 3.65 -6.06 11.60
N PRO A 111 2.62 -6.81 11.17
CA PRO A 111 2.12 -8.00 11.88
C PRO A 111 3.20 -9.04 12.16
N ALA A 112 3.11 -9.73 13.30
CA ALA A 112 3.94 -10.90 13.56
C ALA A 112 3.49 -12.07 12.69
N VAL A 113 4.44 -12.84 12.15
CA VAL A 113 4.14 -14.12 11.50
C VAL A 113 4.14 -15.23 12.55
N TYR A 114 3.01 -15.92 12.71
CA TYR A 114 2.88 -17.04 13.66
C TYR A 114 3.07 -18.39 12.99
N TYR A 115 2.60 -18.54 11.74
CA TYR A 115 2.74 -19.77 10.98
C TYR A 115 2.75 -19.50 9.48
N HIS A 116 3.46 -20.35 8.74
CA HIS A 116 3.52 -20.30 7.30
C HIS A 116 3.62 -21.73 6.75
N ASP A 117 2.62 -22.12 5.98
CA ASP A 117 2.56 -23.36 5.24
C ASP A 117 2.84 -23.11 3.76
N THR A 118 4.04 -23.46 3.31
CA THR A 118 4.44 -23.24 1.92
C THR A 118 3.77 -24.21 0.94
N ILE A 119 3.18 -25.31 1.43
CA ILE A 119 2.52 -26.32 0.59
C ILE A 119 1.05 -25.94 0.40
N ALA A 120 0.35 -25.64 1.49
CA ALA A 120 -1.05 -25.22 1.46
C ALA A 120 -1.24 -23.73 1.15
N HIS A 121 -0.14 -22.96 1.08
CA HIS A 121 -0.14 -21.51 0.91
C HIS A 121 -1.00 -20.80 1.97
N VAL A 122 -0.72 -21.10 3.24
CA VAL A 122 -1.41 -20.52 4.41
C VAL A 122 -0.43 -19.70 5.23
N LEU A 123 -0.75 -18.44 5.45
CA LEU A 123 -0.09 -17.55 6.40
C LEU A 123 -1.02 -17.28 7.58
N ILE A 124 -0.56 -17.56 8.80
CA ILE A 124 -1.21 -17.10 10.04
C ILE A 124 -0.38 -15.99 10.65
N MET A 125 -1.00 -14.84 10.88
CA MET A 125 -0.32 -13.65 11.39
C MET A 125 -1.14 -12.90 12.45
N GLU A 126 -0.48 -11.95 13.09
CA GLU A 126 -1.06 -11.06 14.11
C GLU A 126 -2.30 -10.33 13.60
N ASP A 127 -3.38 -10.43 14.35
CA ASP A 127 -4.53 -9.55 14.20
C ASP A 127 -4.19 -8.19 14.82
N ALA A 128 -4.50 -7.11 14.09
CA ALA A 128 -4.32 -5.75 14.58
C ALA A 128 -5.18 -5.46 15.82
N GLY A 129 -6.18 -6.32 16.08
CA GLY A 129 -6.98 -6.32 17.30
C GLY A 129 -8.32 -5.61 17.13
N PRO A 130 -9.12 -5.52 18.21
CA PRO A 130 -10.37 -4.78 18.19
C PRO A 130 -10.12 -3.30 17.93
N ASN A 131 -11.12 -2.60 17.38
CA ASN A 131 -11.06 -1.17 17.04
C ASN A 131 -9.95 -0.81 16.02
N SER A 132 -9.43 -1.80 15.30
CA SER A 132 -8.51 -1.58 14.18
C SER A 132 -9.28 -1.31 12.89
N ARG A 133 -8.84 -0.30 12.14
CA ARG A 133 -9.45 0.10 10.86
C ARG A 133 -8.37 0.43 9.85
N ASN A 134 -8.60 0.14 8.56
CA ASN A 134 -7.71 0.68 7.54
C ASN A 134 -7.83 2.22 7.51
N LEU A 135 -6.73 2.90 7.21
CA LEU A 135 -6.62 4.35 7.31
C LEU A 135 -7.56 5.05 6.33
N LYS A 136 -7.78 4.46 5.14
CA LYS A 136 -8.73 4.95 4.15
C LYS A 136 -10.13 5.11 4.75
N ASP A 137 -10.69 4.06 5.33
CA ASP A 137 -12.03 4.09 5.91
C ASP A 137 -12.09 4.88 7.22
N LEU A 138 -11.00 4.88 8.00
CA LEU A 138 -10.91 5.71 9.20
C LEU A 138 -11.02 7.20 8.86
N LEU A 139 -10.27 7.68 7.87
CA LEU A 139 -10.28 9.09 7.46
C LEU A 139 -11.61 9.52 6.84
N ARG A 140 -12.31 8.60 6.15
CA ARG A 140 -13.62 8.86 5.53
C ARG A 140 -14.73 9.03 6.55
N GLU A 141 -14.71 8.23 7.61
CA GLU A 141 -15.82 8.19 8.58
C GLU A 141 -15.54 8.98 9.85
N SER A 142 -14.28 9.07 10.26
CA SER A 142 -13.87 9.69 11.52
C SER A 142 -12.49 10.32 11.39
N PRO A 143 -12.39 11.50 10.75
CA PRO A 143 -11.14 12.23 10.62
C PRO A 143 -10.39 12.37 11.95
N LEU A 144 -9.08 12.18 11.91
CA LEU A 144 -8.23 12.22 13.10
C LEU A 144 -8.12 13.64 13.65
N SER A 145 -7.90 13.73 14.97
CA SER A 145 -7.47 14.98 15.58
C SER A 145 -6.12 15.43 15.01
N LYS A 146 -5.84 16.73 15.07
CA LYS A 146 -4.58 17.28 14.56
C LYS A 146 -3.35 16.67 15.26
N SER A 147 -3.44 16.31 16.54
CA SER A 147 -2.34 15.65 17.27
C SER A 147 -2.13 14.22 16.76
N ALA A 148 -3.20 13.42 16.68
CA ALA A 148 -3.13 12.05 16.16
C ALA A 148 -2.64 12.01 14.70
N SER A 149 -3.04 12.99 13.89
CA SER A 149 -2.57 13.14 12.50
C SER A 149 -1.06 13.38 12.41
N ARG A 150 -0.51 14.26 13.27
CA ARG A 150 0.94 14.50 13.32
C ARG A 150 1.71 13.27 13.77
N GLU A 151 1.17 12.55 14.75
CA GLU A 151 1.76 11.33 15.28
C GLU A 151 1.79 10.22 14.22
N LEU A 152 0.66 9.99 13.53
CA LEU A 152 0.54 9.07 12.42
C LEU A 152 1.54 9.39 11.30
N GLY A 153 1.55 10.65 10.83
CA GLY A 153 2.45 11.06 9.76
C GLY A 153 3.91 10.87 10.15
N THR A 154 4.30 11.29 11.36
CA THR A 154 5.65 11.08 11.88
C THR A 154 6.03 9.61 11.93
N ALA A 155 5.12 8.74 12.42
CA ALA A 155 5.36 7.31 12.54
C ALA A 155 5.54 6.65 11.17
N LEU A 156 4.66 6.93 10.20
CA LEU A 156 4.75 6.38 8.85
C LEU A 156 5.98 6.89 8.09
N GLY A 157 6.36 8.16 8.27
CA GLY A 157 7.52 8.73 7.61
C GLY A 157 8.83 8.12 8.12
N ARG A 158 8.92 7.89 9.44
CA ARG A 158 10.03 7.15 10.06
C ARG A 158 10.06 5.69 9.62
N PHE A 159 8.89 5.05 9.60
CA PHE A 159 8.74 3.67 9.15
C PHE A 159 9.28 3.49 7.74
N LEU A 160 8.81 4.31 6.78
CA LEU A 160 9.21 4.17 5.39
C LEU A 160 10.69 4.54 5.16
N ALA A 161 11.20 5.54 5.90
CA ALA A 161 12.63 5.84 5.87
C ALA A 161 13.48 4.66 6.38
N ALA A 162 13.08 4.05 7.51
CA ALA A 162 13.75 2.87 8.04
C ALA A 162 13.68 1.70 7.07
N LEU A 163 12.55 1.51 6.39
CA LEU A 163 12.37 0.49 5.36
C LEU A 163 13.38 0.65 4.22
N HIS A 164 13.43 1.84 3.62
CA HIS A 164 14.30 2.11 2.48
C HIS A 164 15.80 2.07 2.85
N VAL A 165 16.17 2.46 4.07
CA VAL A 165 17.57 2.48 4.50
C VAL A 165 18.01 1.12 5.01
N ARG A 166 17.30 0.56 5.99
CA ARG A 166 17.71 -0.64 6.70
C ARG A 166 17.33 -1.92 5.96
N GLY A 167 16.13 -1.97 5.39
CA GLY A 167 15.71 -3.10 4.55
C GLY A 167 16.62 -3.30 3.34
N SER A 168 17.21 -2.23 2.82
CA SER A 168 18.20 -2.30 1.72
C SER A 168 19.62 -2.63 2.18
N ALA A 169 19.92 -2.50 3.48
CA ALA A 169 21.23 -2.82 4.04
C ALA A 169 21.34 -4.30 4.43
N GLU A 170 20.20 -4.98 4.63
CA GLU A 170 20.14 -6.42 4.79
C GLU A 170 20.37 -7.11 3.45
N SER A 171 21.27 -8.09 3.38
CA SER A 171 21.54 -8.82 2.14
C SER A 171 20.43 -9.82 1.80
N GLU A 172 19.86 -10.48 2.82
CA GLU A 172 18.91 -11.58 2.64
C GLU A 172 17.53 -11.11 2.15
N LEU A 173 17.04 -9.98 2.66
CA LEU A 173 15.69 -9.49 2.34
C LEU A 173 15.54 -9.09 0.86
N PRO A 174 16.40 -8.23 0.26
CA PRO A 174 16.34 -7.93 -1.16
C PRO A 174 16.45 -9.18 -2.03
N ASP A 175 17.27 -10.16 -1.66
CA ASP A 175 17.40 -11.41 -2.41
C ASP A 175 16.14 -12.28 -2.35
N ALA A 176 15.51 -12.37 -1.17
CA ALA A 176 14.25 -13.09 -0.98
C ALA A 176 13.10 -12.52 -1.82
N VAL A 177 13.09 -11.20 -2.06
CA VAL A 177 12.01 -10.52 -2.77
C VAL A 177 12.35 -10.11 -4.21
N ARG A 178 13.61 -10.33 -4.66
CA ARG A 178 14.11 -9.83 -5.95
C ARG A 178 13.32 -10.32 -7.15
N LYS A 179 12.85 -11.58 -7.09
CA LYS A 179 12.16 -12.31 -8.16
C LYS A 179 10.64 -12.10 -8.15
N ASN A 180 10.15 -11.03 -7.52
CA ASN A 180 8.74 -10.68 -7.56
C ASN A 180 8.37 -9.99 -8.88
N ASP A 181 8.42 -10.73 -9.99
CA ASP A 181 8.15 -10.21 -11.34
C ASP A 181 6.69 -9.77 -11.49
N ASP A 182 5.75 -10.48 -10.85
CA ASP A 182 4.34 -10.06 -10.76
C ASP A 182 4.20 -8.74 -9.99
N GLY A 183 4.95 -8.55 -8.90
CA GLY A 183 5.02 -7.27 -8.19
C GLY A 183 5.52 -6.12 -9.06
N ARG A 184 6.47 -6.36 -9.97
CA ARG A 184 6.93 -5.34 -10.95
C ARG A 184 5.87 -5.07 -12.00
N ARG A 185 5.30 -6.14 -12.57
CA ARG A 185 4.24 -6.09 -13.57
C ARG A 185 3.04 -5.30 -13.09
N ILE A 186 2.51 -5.63 -11.91
CA ILE A 186 1.33 -4.99 -11.31
C ILE A 186 1.60 -3.50 -11.05
N THR A 187 2.68 -3.14 -10.34
CA THR A 187 3.03 -1.74 -10.08
C THR A 187 3.21 -0.94 -11.37
N SER A 188 3.86 -1.53 -12.38
CA SER A 188 4.06 -0.86 -13.68
C SER A 188 2.75 -0.65 -14.44
N TRP A 189 1.88 -1.66 -14.46
CA TRP A 189 0.64 -1.66 -15.23
C TRP A 189 -0.41 -0.73 -14.62
N ILE A 190 -0.67 -0.83 -13.30
CA ILE A 190 -1.72 -0.06 -12.63
C ILE A 190 -1.49 1.45 -12.77
N THR A 191 -0.25 1.91 -12.59
CA THR A 191 0.01 3.36 -12.54
C THR A 191 0.46 3.94 -13.87
N TYR A 192 1.31 3.23 -14.63
CA TYR A 192 1.97 3.79 -15.82
C TYR A 192 1.48 3.16 -17.13
N GLY A 193 1.29 1.84 -17.14
CA GLY A 193 0.86 1.11 -18.35
C GLY A 193 -0.51 1.52 -18.87
N GLN A 194 -1.35 2.11 -18.01
CA GLN A 194 -2.70 2.59 -18.37
C GLN A 194 -2.76 4.09 -18.69
N LEU A 195 -1.68 4.87 -18.51
CA LEU A 195 -1.76 6.34 -18.56
C LEU A 195 -2.21 6.86 -19.93
N LEU A 196 -1.57 6.40 -21.00
CA LEU A 196 -1.84 6.93 -22.33
C LEU A 196 -3.24 6.58 -22.81
N ASP A 197 -3.68 5.35 -22.56
CA ASP A 197 -5.01 4.92 -22.95
C ASP A 197 -6.06 5.69 -22.15
N THR A 198 -5.85 5.85 -20.85
CA THR A 198 -6.70 6.67 -19.97
C THR A 198 -6.78 8.13 -20.44
N LEU A 199 -5.65 8.74 -20.82
CA LEU A 199 -5.62 10.10 -21.37
C LEU A 199 -6.37 10.21 -22.70
N LYS A 200 -6.17 9.27 -23.62
CA LYS A 200 -6.90 9.24 -24.91
C LYS A 200 -8.40 9.08 -24.70
N HIS A 201 -8.82 8.20 -23.80
CA HIS A 201 -10.23 7.99 -23.49
C HIS A 201 -10.87 9.20 -22.78
N SER A 202 -10.08 10.03 -22.10
CA SER A 202 -10.57 11.23 -21.40
C SER A 202 -11.04 12.35 -22.34
N THR A 203 -10.57 12.38 -23.59
CA THR A 203 -11.00 13.33 -24.63
C THR A 203 -12.11 12.76 -25.51
N GLN A 204 -12.53 11.53 -25.26
CA GLN A 204 -13.56 10.81 -26.00
C GLN A 204 -14.81 10.59 -25.14
N ASN A 205 -15.96 10.33 -25.77
CA ASN A 205 -17.21 10.05 -25.07
C ASN A 205 -17.30 8.59 -24.59
N THR A 206 -16.34 8.17 -23.75
CA THR A 206 -16.23 6.79 -23.21
C THR A 206 -16.96 6.60 -21.89
N GLY A 207 -17.37 7.70 -21.23
CA GLY A 207 -17.91 7.70 -19.88
C GLY A 207 -16.87 7.66 -18.75
N LEU A 208 -15.57 7.57 -19.10
CA LEU A 208 -14.46 7.58 -18.15
C LEU A 208 -14.37 8.93 -17.40
N ILE A 209 -14.46 10.03 -18.15
CA ILE A 209 -14.51 11.40 -17.65
C ILE A 209 -15.67 12.13 -18.34
N GLU A 210 -16.52 12.81 -17.56
CA GLU A 210 -17.72 13.49 -18.06
C GLU A 210 -17.82 14.94 -17.57
N PRO A 211 -17.97 15.93 -18.49
CA PRO A 211 -17.84 15.78 -19.94
C PRO A 211 -16.39 15.47 -20.36
N PRO A 212 -16.18 14.91 -21.57
CA PRO A 212 -14.84 14.71 -22.13
C PRO A 212 -14.02 16.00 -22.08
N LEU A 213 -12.71 15.87 -21.87
CA LEU A 213 -11.81 17.02 -21.83
C LEU A 213 -11.70 17.65 -23.22
N ALA A 214 -11.71 18.98 -23.28
CA ALA A 214 -11.63 19.75 -24.51
C ALA A 214 -10.95 21.11 -24.28
N GLY A 215 -10.46 21.72 -25.36
CA GLY A 215 -9.81 23.04 -25.30
C GLY A 215 -8.60 23.04 -24.37
N VAL A 216 -8.54 24.01 -23.47
CA VAL A 216 -7.41 24.19 -22.54
C VAL A 216 -7.30 23.13 -21.44
N GLU A 217 -8.35 22.34 -21.22
CA GLU A 217 -8.34 21.26 -20.21
C GLU A 217 -7.83 19.94 -20.78
N ALA A 218 -7.78 19.80 -22.11
CA ALA A 218 -7.21 18.63 -22.76
C ALA A 218 -5.69 18.81 -22.88
N PRO A 219 -4.88 17.77 -22.58
CA PRO A 219 -3.44 17.85 -22.78
C PRO A 219 -3.12 18.01 -24.27
N SER A 220 -2.15 18.87 -24.57
CA SER A 220 -1.63 19.01 -25.94
C SER A 220 -0.90 17.75 -26.41
N GLU A 221 -0.68 17.61 -27.71
CA GLU A 221 0.09 16.48 -28.26
C GLU A 221 1.50 16.39 -27.68
N ALA A 222 2.16 17.54 -27.48
CA ALA A 222 3.48 17.61 -26.84
C ALA A 222 3.44 17.15 -25.37
N GLU A 223 2.40 17.50 -24.63
CA GLU A 223 2.21 17.03 -23.24
C GLU A 223 1.93 15.53 -23.17
N ILE A 224 1.16 14.99 -24.12
CA ILE A 224 0.94 13.54 -24.23
C ILE A 224 2.28 12.82 -24.49
N GLU A 225 3.13 13.37 -25.35
CA GLU A 225 4.47 12.82 -25.62
C GLU A 225 5.39 12.88 -24.38
N GLU A 226 5.39 14.00 -23.65
CA GLU A 226 6.12 14.13 -22.37
C GLU A 226 5.66 13.08 -21.35
N ILE A 227 4.35 12.89 -21.20
CA ILE A 227 3.77 11.90 -20.28
C ILE A 227 4.09 10.47 -20.73
N SER A 228 4.06 10.19 -22.04
CA SER A 228 4.46 8.90 -22.61
C SER A 228 5.90 8.57 -22.27
N ALA A 229 6.82 9.50 -22.52
CA ALA A 229 8.24 9.30 -22.26
C ALA A 229 8.53 9.08 -20.77
N LEU A 230 7.82 9.79 -19.88
CA LEU A 230 7.88 9.55 -18.44
C LEU A 230 7.40 8.15 -18.07
N ALA A 231 6.27 7.70 -18.63
CA ALA A 231 5.69 6.39 -18.35
C ALA A 231 6.68 5.28 -18.75
N ASP A 232 7.20 5.33 -19.97
CA ASP A 232 8.19 4.35 -20.47
C ASP A 232 9.46 4.33 -19.62
N ALA A 233 10.00 5.51 -19.29
CA ALA A 233 11.19 5.63 -18.46
C ALA A 233 10.95 5.09 -17.04
N THR A 234 9.76 5.27 -16.49
CA THR A 234 9.43 4.81 -15.14
C THR A 234 9.13 3.32 -15.09
N ILE A 235 8.43 2.78 -16.10
CA ILE A 235 8.26 1.33 -16.28
C ILE A 235 9.63 0.65 -16.35
N LYS A 236 10.54 1.19 -17.18
CA LYS A 236 11.92 0.68 -17.26
C LYS A 236 12.62 0.70 -15.90
N LYS A 237 12.54 1.81 -15.15
CA LYS A 237 13.09 1.90 -13.78
C LYS A 237 12.49 0.85 -12.84
N ILE A 238 11.19 0.59 -12.90
CA ILE A 238 10.53 -0.43 -12.07
C ILE A 238 11.10 -1.82 -12.36
N TYR A 239 11.33 -2.17 -13.62
CA TYR A 239 11.90 -3.47 -13.97
C TYR A 239 13.40 -3.60 -13.66
N GLU A 240 14.16 -2.51 -13.83
CA GLU A 240 15.61 -2.51 -13.60
C GLU A 240 16.01 -2.34 -12.12
N ALA A 241 15.10 -1.85 -11.26
CA ALA A 241 15.40 -1.55 -9.86
C ALA A 241 15.91 -2.76 -9.08
N GLN A 242 17.11 -2.61 -8.53
CA GLN A 242 17.76 -3.58 -7.62
C GLN A 242 17.80 -3.11 -6.17
N LYS A 243 17.49 -1.83 -5.91
CA LYS A 243 17.43 -1.20 -4.59
C LYS A 243 16.73 0.17 -4.70
N PRO A 244 16.22 0.73 -3.59
CA PRO A 244 16.10 0.12 -2.26
C PRO A 244 15.05 -1.00 -2.20
N PHE A 245 15.00 -1.73 -1.09
CA PHE A 245 13.84 -2.56 -0.73
C PHE A 245 12.62 -1.66 -0.55
N THR A 246 11.49 -2.03 -1.17
CA THR A 246 10.22 -1.28 -1.15
C THR A 246 9.08 -2.19 -0.72
N MET A 247 8.09 -1.60 -0.05
CA MET A 247 6.83 -2.26 0.31
C MET A 247 6.03 -2.57 -0.97
N GLY A 248 6.05 -1.65 -1.95
CA GLY A 248 5.53 -1.89 -3.30
C GLY A 248 4.02 -1.67 -3.47
N ASP A 249 3.27 -1.56 -2.38
CA ASP A 249 1.85 -1.20 -2.32
C ASP A 249 1.54 -0.33 -1.09
N PHE A 250 2.32 0.74 -0.89
CA PHE A 250 2.24 1.57 0.32
C PHE A 250 1.10 2.61 0.22
N TRP A 251 -0.15 2.15 0.35
CA TRP A 251 -1.34 2.99 0.28
C TRP A 251 -2.21 2.94 1.55
N THR A 252 -3.21 3.81 1.64
CA THR A 252 -4.04 4.00 2.85
C THR A 252 -4.89 2.77 3.21
N GLY A 253 -5.18 1.88 2.27
CA GLY A 253 -5.85 0.60 2.54
C GLY A 253 -4.95 -0.41 3.27
N ASN A 254 -3.64 -0.34 3.07
CA ASN A 254 -2.65 -1.24 3.68
C ASN A 254 -2.07 -0.70 5.00
N VAL A 255 -2.64 0.39 5.52
CA VAL A 255 -2.28 0.96 6.83
C VAL A 255 -3.43 0.74 7.79
N ILE A 256 -3.28 -0.18 8.73
CA ILE A 256 -4.28 -0.48 9.77
C ILE A 256 -3.94 0.31 11.04
N VAL A 257 -4.85 1.15 11.48
CA VAL A 257 -4.70 1.97 12.68
C VAL A 257 -5.55 1.36 13.78
N ARG A 258 -4.91 0.98 14.90
CA ARG A 258 -5.60 0.66 16.14
C ARG A 258 -5.62 1.90 17.03
N SER A 259 -6.81 2.27 17.46
CA SER A 259 -7.02 3.42 18.33
C SER A 259 -7.90 3.07 19.53
N THR A 260 -7.71 3.82 20.62
CA THR A 260 -8.65 3.85 21.74
C THR A 260 -9.98 4.48 21.32
N ASP A 261 -11.04 4.27 22.10
CA ASP A 261 -12.35 4.90 21.89
C ASP A 261 -12.29 6.44 21.89
N ASN A 262 -11.28 7.02 22.55
CA ASN A 262 -11.03 8.46 22.58
C ASN A 262 -10.19 8.97 21.40
N GLY A 263 -9.90 8.12 20.40
CA GLY A 263 -9.19 8.50 19.18
C GLY A 263 -7.66 8.63 19.34
N VAL A 264 -7.08 8.15 20.44
CA VAL A 264 -5.63 8.04 20.60
C VAL A 264 -5.14 6.81 19.84
N ILE A 265 -4.12 6.98 18.99
CA ILE A 265 -3.51 5.90 18.22
C ILE A 265 -2.61 5.06 19.13
N GLU A 266 -2.89 3.77 19.24
CA GLU A 266 -2.08 2.84 20.04
C GLU A 266 -1.03 2.12 19.19
N ARG A 267 -1.38 1.80 17.94
CA ARG A 267 -0.50 1.09 17.01
C ARG A 267 -0.93 1.31 15.57
N VAL A 268 0.05 1.29 14.68
CA VAL A 268 -0.16 1.31 13.23
C VAL A 268 0.51 0.09 12.63
N PHE A 269 -0.23 -0.70 11.87
CA PHE A 269 0.28 -1.88 11.17
C PHE A 269 0.29 -1.62 9.66
N VAL A 270 1.44 -1.82 9.03
CA VAL A 270 1.56 -1.88 7.57
C VAL A 270 1.43 -3.34 7.16
N VAL A 271 0.41 -3.65 6.37
CA VAL A 271 0.02 -5.02 5.98
C VAL A 271 0.16 -5.21 4.48
N ASP A 272 -0.06 -6.44 4.00
CA ASP A 272 -0.13 -6.79 2.58
C ASP A 272 1.18 -6.57 1.80
N TRP A 273 2.21 -7.34 2.17
CA TRP A 273 3.58 -7.18 1.62
C TRP A 273 3.83 -7.99 0.35
N GLU A 274 2.79 -8.45 -0.32
CA GLU A 274 2.92 -9.37 -1.46
C GLU A 274 3.56 -8.73 -2.71
N LEU A 275 3.52 -7.40 -2.82
CA LEU A 275 4.19 -6.63 -3.88
C LEU A 275 5.59 -6.14 -3.50
N ALA A 276 6.10 -6.54 -2.34
CA ALA A 276 7.42 -6.17 -1.87
C ALA A 276 8.50 -6.65 -2.85
N LYS A 277 9.45 -5.76 -3.13
CA LYS A 277 10.50 -5.95 -4.14
C LYS A 277 11.59 -4.90 -3.98
N PRO A 278 12.77 -5.11 -4.57
CA PRO A 278 13.66 -3.99 -4.84
C PRO A 278 13.01 -3.07 -5.88
N GLY A 279 12.86 -1.80 -5.53
CA GLY A 279 12.03 -0.85 -6.26
C GLY A 279 12.58 0.56 -6.22
N THR A 280 11.71 1.52 -6.55
CA THR A 280 12.08 2.94 -6.57
C THR A 280 11.45 3.64 -5.37
N ALA A 281 12.26 4.14 -4.44
CA ALA A 281 11.76 4.71 -3.16
C ALA A 281 10.73 5.82 -3.30
N PHE A 282 10.82 6.66 -4.34
CA PHE A 282 9.83 7.73 -4.51
C PHE A 282 8.44 7.18 -4.82
N ILE A 283 8.32 5.96 -5.38
CA ILE A 283 7.03 5.32 -5.69
C ILE A 283 6.31 4.97 -4.39
N ASP A 284 6.95 4.27 -3.45
CA ASP A 284 6.35 3.99 -2.14
C ASP A 284 5.95 5.28 -1.42
N PHE A 285 6.83 6.29 -1.42
CA PHE A 285 6.54 7.56 -0.78
C PHE A 285 5.32 8.24 -1.41
N ALA A 286 5.32 8.35 -2.75
CA ALA A 286 4.32 9.07 -3.49
C ALA A 286 2.99 8.33 -3.61
N GLN A 287 2.98 7.00 -3.56
CA GLN A 287 1.74 6.20 -3.56
C GLN A 287 0.89 6.57 -2.34
N PHE A 288 1.49 6.67 -1.16
CA PHE A 288 0.80 7.13 0.05
C PHE A 288 0.32 8.58 -0.08
N VAL A 289 1.17 9.47 -0.62
CA VAL A 289 0.80 10.88 -0.85
C VAL A 289 -0.37 10.98 -1.83
N ALA A 290 -0.35 10.22 -2.92
CA ALA A 290 -1.37 10.23 -3.96
C ALA A 290 -2.72 9.82 -3.41
N GLU A 291 -2.75 8.76 -2.61
CA GLU A 291 -3.98 8.23 -2.02
C GLU A 291 -4.56 9.19 -0.98
N MET A 292 -3.72 9.73 -0.10
CA MET A 292 -4.14 10.74 0.88
C MET A 292 -4.63 12.02 0.20
N HIS A 293 -3.91 12.53 -0.80
CA HIS A 293 -4.28 13.75 -1.52
C HIS A 293 -5.55 13.56 -2.35
N THR A 294 -5.71 12.42 -3.02
CA THR A 294 -6.94 12.04 -3.72
C THR A 294 -8.10 11.98 -2.73
N LEU A 295 -7.91 11.29 -1.60
CA LEU A 295 -8.93 11.19 -0.55
C LEU A 295 -9.40 12.57 -0.07
N LYS A 296 -8.48 13.51 0.16
CA LYS A 296 -8.79 14.90 0.53
C LYS A 296 -9.72 15.59 -0.48
N ARG A 297 -9.58 15.29 -1.78
CA ARG A 297 -10.43 15.88 -2.83
C ARG A 297 -11.87 15.36 -2.78
N PHE A 298 -12.08 14.12 -2.34
CA PHE A 298 -13.41 13.52 -2.20
C PHE A 298 -14.02 13.71 -0.81
N HIS A 299 -13.19 13.86 0.22
CA HIS A 299 -13.55 13.95 1.63
C HIS A 299 -12.98 15.23 2.26
N PRO A 300 -13.53 16.41 1.93
CA PRO A 300 -13.01 17.70 2.41
C PRO A 300 -13.03 17.81 3.95
N GLU A 301 -13.91 17.10 4.64
CA GLU A 301 -13.96 16.96 6.10
C GLU A 301 -12.65 16.39 6.69
N ALA A 302 -11.92 15.58 5.93
CA ALA A 302 -10.65 15.00 6.35
C ALA A 302 -9.43 15.90 6.08
N THR A 303 -9.61 17.09 5.47
CA THR A 303 -8.52 17.97 5.03
C THR A 303 -7.49 18.25 6.12
N VAL A 304 -7.94 18.63 7.33
CA VAL A 304 -7.02 18.97 8.43
C VAL A 304 -6.19 17.75 8.86
N SER A 305 -6.82 16.57 8.89
CA SER A 305 -6.16 15.31 9.22
C SER A 305 -5.10 14.95 8.18
N ILE A 306 -5.50 15.01 6.90
CA ILE A 306 -4.65 14.66 5.77
C ILE A 306 -3.46 15.61 5.65
N ASP A 307 -3.68 16.92 5.66
CA ASP A 307 -2.61 17.91 5.51
C ASP A 307 -1.60 17.82 6.67
N SER A 308 -2.09 17.61 7.90
CA SER A 308 -1.23 17.43 9.06
C SER A 308 -0.42 16.12 8.99
N THR A 309 -1.03 15.05 8.46
CA THR A 309 -0.37 13.75 8.27
C THR A 309 0.70 13.86 7.20
N LEU A 310 0.37 14.35 6.00
CA LEU A 310 1.29 14.48 4.87
C LEU A 310 2.49 15.38 5.20
N ARG A 311 2.27 16.49 5.90
CA ARG A 311 3.36 17.37 6.33
C ARG A 311 4.35 16.64 7.24
N THR A 312 3.87 16.02 8.32
CA THR A 312 4.76 15.35 9.28
C THR A 312 5.37 14.06 8.73
N TYR A 313 4.67 13.40 7.81
CA TYR A 313 5.18 12.28 7.02
C TYR A 313 6.39 12.68 6.18
N ALA A 314 6.28 13.74 5.37
CA ALA A 314 7.40 14.24 4.57
C ALA A 314 8.57 14.72 5.45
N GLU A 315 8.28 15.48 6.52
CA GLU A 315 9.30 15.96 7.47
C GLU A 315 10.05 14.80 8.14
N ALA A 316 9.36 13.73 8.54
CA ALA A 316 9.95 12.57 9.18
C ALA A 316 10.76 11.71 8.20
N TYR A 317 10.25 11.52 6.98
CA TYR A 317 10.95 10.78 5.93
C TYR A 317 12.27 11.47 5.53
N ASN A 318 12.23 12.79 5.33
CA ASN A 318 13.40 13.62 5.02
C ASN A 318 14.53 13.55 6.06
N LYS A 319 14.20 13.29 7.33
CA LYS A 319 15.22 13.16 8.39
C LYS A 319 15.99 11.84 8.28
N GLY A 320 15.38 10.80 7.71
CA GLY A 320 15.98 9.47 7.59
C GLY A 320 16.60 9.18 6.23
N VAL A 321 16.24 9.92 5.18
CA VAL A 321 16.67 9.67 3.80
C VAL A 321 17.14 10.97 3.14
N ARG A 322 18.24 10.91 2.39
CA ARG A 322 18.67 12.02 1.53
C ARG A 322 17.74 12.11 0.32
N ILE A 323 17.08 13.25 0.17
CA ILE A 323 16.21 13.55 -0.95
C ILE A 323 16.92 14.47 -1.93
N ASP A 324 16.91 14.11 -3.20
CA ASP A 324 17.40 14.93 -4.30
C ASP A 324 16.25 15.40 -5.19
N GLU A 325 16.56 16.29 -6.13
CA GLU A 325 15.58 16.84 -7.07
C GLU A 325 14.87 15.73 -7.86
N LYS A 326 15.59 14.67 -8.25
CA LYS A 326 15.02 13.55 -9.02
C LYS A 326 13.95 12.80 -8.22
N PHE A 327 14.15 12.64 -6.91
CA PHE A 327 13.15 12.06 -6.03
C PHE A 327 11.88 12.91 -5.98
N ILE A 328 12.02 14.23 -5.82
CA ILE A 328 10.88 15.16 -5.69
C ILE A 328 10.08 15.21 -7.00
N LYS A 329 10.76 15.36 -8.13
CA LYS A 329 10.16 15.32 -9.47
C LYS A 329 9.46 14.00 -9.73
N GLY A 330 10.12 12.88 -9.42
CA GLY A 330 9.53 11.54 -9.55
C GLY A 330 8.30 11.33 -8.65
N ALA A 331 8.34 11.84 -7.41
CA ALA A 331 7.23 11.74 -6.48
C ALA A 331 6.02 12.56 -6.97
N ALA A 332 6.22 13.80 -7.41
CA ALA A 332 5.15 14.63 -7.99
C ALA A 332 4.53 13.95 -9.21
N SER A 333 5.36 13.45 -10.13
CA SER A 333 4.87 12.74 -11.31
C SER A 333 4.13 11.46 -10.97
N HIS A 334 4.55 10.72 -9.95
CA HIS A 334 3.84 9.51 -9.50
C HIS A 334 2.48 9.84 -8.88
N VAL A 335 2.38 10.92 -8.09
CA VAL A 335 1.08 11.40 -7.58
C VAL A 335 0.12 11.68 -8.73
N GLY A 336 0.57 12.40 -9.76
CA GLY A 336 -0.27 12.69 -10.92
C GLY A 336 -0.65 11.45 -11.72
N ALA A 337 0.30 10.54 -11.95
CA ALA A 337 0.06 9.29 -12.66
C ALA A 337 -0.98 8.42 -11.94
N HIS A 338 -0.89 8.31 -10.62
CA HIS A 338 -1.89 7.64 -9.79
C HIS A 338 -3.27 8.30 -9.95
N MET A 339 -3.34 9.64 -9.84
CA MET A 339 -4.61 10.37 -9.94
C MET A 339 -5.29 10.16 -11.30
N ILE A 340 -4.51 10.06 -12.38
CA ILE A 340 -5.01 9.77 -13.73
C ILE A 340 -5.47 8.32 -13.86
N ALA A 341 -4.61 7.35 -13.52
CA ALA A 341 -4.85 5.93 -13.81
C ALA A 341 -5.83 5.27 -12.84
N VAL A 342 -5.81 5.65 -11.56
CA VAL A 342 -6.56 4.96 -10.50
C VAL A 342 -7.90 5.64 -10.23
N THR A 343 -7.92 6.96 -10.04
CA THR A 343 -9.13 7.69 -9.58
C THR A 343 -10.39 7.43 -10.43
N PRO A 344 -10.33 7.41 -11.78
CA PRO A 344 -11.52 7.18 -12.60
C PRO A 344 -12.18 5.82 -12.36
N ASN A 345 -11.40 4.85 -11.88
CA ASN A 345 -11.86 3.50 -11.59
C ASN A 345 -12.36 3.33 -10.15
N ILE A 346 -12.24 4.37 -9.30
CA ILE A 346 -12.75 4.32 -7.92
C ILE A 346 -14.26 4.55 -7.92
N LEU A 347 -15.00 3.46 -7.71
CA LEU A 347 -16.45 3.52 -7.54
C LEU A 347 -16.79 4.10 -6.15
N ASN A 348 -17.84 4.93 -6.10
CA ASN A 348 -18.50 5.39 -4.86
C ASN A 348 -17.74 6.40 -3.98
N TRP A 349 -16.67 7.05 -4.45
CA TRP A 349 -16.02 8.14 -3.70
C TRP A 349 -16.64 9.52 -3.91
N GLY A 350 -17.41 9.73 -4.98
CA GLY A 350 -18.11 11.00 -5.18
C GLY A 350 -18.66 11.17 -6.58
N SER A 351 -18.90 12.44 -6.94
CA SER A 351 -19.48 12.80 -8.24
C SER A 351 -18.45 12.67 -9.37
N LYS A 352 -18.93 12.38 -10.59
CA LYS A 352 -18.12 12.45 -11.82
C LYS A 352 -17.42 13.80 -12.00
N LYS A 353 -18.03 14.88 -11.52
CA LYS A 353 -17.42 16.23 -11.51
C LYS A 353 -16.18 16.31 -10.63
N THR A 354 -16.18 15.65 -9.47
CA THR A 354 -15.00 15.58 -8.59
C THR A 354 -13.91 14.73 -9.24
N THR A 355 -14.26 13.56 -9.77
CA THR A 355 -13.34 12.69 -10.53
C THR A 355 -12.67 13.46 -11.66
N ARG A 356 -13.43 14.23 -12.45
CA ARG A 356 -12.89 15.07 -13.53
C ARG A 356 -11.89 16.11 -13.04
N LYS A 357 -12.16 16.79 -11.91
CA LYS A 357 -11.22 17.77 -11.33
C LYS A 357 -9.93 17.11 -10.88
N VAL A 358 -10.02 15.96 -10.21
CA VAL A 358 -8.86 15.18 -9.77
C VAL A 358 -8.05 14.70 -10.96
N PHE A 359 -8.71 14.30 -12.05
CA PHE A 359 -8.04 13.89 -13.28
C PHE A 359 -7.20 15.02 -13.90
N ILE A 360 -7.80 16.22 -14.04
CA ILE A 360 -7.11 17.41 -14.57
C ILE A 360 -5.94 17.80 -13.66
N GLU A 361 -6.16 17.81 -12.34
CA GLU A 361 -5.08 18.03 -11.39
C GLU A 361 -3.97 16.98 -11.54
N GLY A 362 -4.32 15.72 -11.82
CA GLY A 362 -3.35 14.67 -12.11
C GLY A 362 -2.43 15.01 -13.28
N ILE A 363 -2.96 15.59 -14.36
CA ILE A 363 -2.16 16.07 -15.51
C ILE A 363 -1.18 17.17 -15.06
N GLU A 364 -1.67 18.13 -14.27
CA GLU A 364 -0.83 19.19 -13.72
C GLU A 364 0.31 18.61 -12.86
N TYR A 365 0.05 17.58 -12.06
CA TYR A 365 1.08 16.92 -11.25
C TYR A 365 2.12 16.19 -12.08
N VAL A 366 1.70 15.48 -13.13
CA VAL A 366 2.64 14.79 -14.01
C VAL A 366 3.58 15.80 -14.67
N LEU A 367 3.02 16.84 -15.29
CA LEU A 367 3.79 17.86 -16.00
C LEU A 367 4.63 18.72 -15.05
N GLY A 368 4.11 19.09 -13.89
CA GLY A 368 4.85 19.80 -12.84
C GLY A 368 6.07 19.00 -12.36
N GLY A 369 5.92 17.69 -12.19
CA GLY A 369 7.03 16.79 -11.88
C GLY A 369 8.04 16.65 -13.03
N ILE A 370 7.60 16.55 -14.29
CA ILE A 370 8.48 16.47 -15.46
C ILE A 370 9.32 17.75 -15.60
N ARG A 371 8.65 18.90 -15.59
CA ARG A 371 9.23 20.22 -15.84
C ARG A 371 10.05 20.72 -14.64
N GLY A 372 9.65 20.35 -13.42
CA GLY A 372 10.39 20.66 -12.20
C GLY A 372 10.30 22.13 -11.80
N ASP A 373 9.14 22.77 -12.00
CA ASP A 373 8.90 24.13 -11.51
C ASP A 373 8.96 24.15 -9.98
N GLU A 374 9.96 24.85 -9.43
CA GLU A 374 10.24 24.83 -7.99
C GLU A 374 9.11 25.44 -7.16
N GLU A 375 8.51 26.53 -7.63
CA GLU A 375 7.42 27.21 -6.91
C GLU A 375 6.15 26.36 -6.92
N TRP A 376 5.84 25.72 -8.05
CA TRP A 376 4.76 24.75 -8.13
C TRP A 376 5.02 23.54 -7.23
N LEU A 377 6.24 22.98 -7.24
CA LEU A 377 6.59 21.83 -6.40
C LEU A 377 6.47 22.16 -4.90
N LYS A 378 6.86 23.36 -4.46
CA LYS A 378 6.66 23.83 -3.08
C LYS A 378 5.19 23.89 -2.67
N ALA A 379 4.31 24.27 -3.60
CA ALA A 379 2.87 24.37 -3.36
C ALA A 379 2.12 23.02 -3.49
N SER A 380 2.75 22.01 -4.07
CA SER A 380 2.17 20.68 -4.31
C SER A 380 2.09 19.80 -3.04
N ALA A 381 1.40 18.66 -3.14
CA ALA A 381 1.30 17.66 -2.07
C ALA A 381 2.66 17.05 -1.68
N VAL A 382 3.68 17.15 -2.54
CA VAL A 382 5.05 16.72 -2.21
C VAL A 382 5.95 17.86 -1.71
N GLY A 383 5.43 19.09 -1.60
CA GLY A 383 6.19 20.28 -1.17
C GLY A 383 6.81 20.15 0.22
N GLY A 384 6.25 19.29 1.08
CA GLY A 384 6.84 18.92 2.37
C GLY A 384 8.28 18.39 2.25
N LEU A 385 8.65 17.81 1.11
CA LEU A 385 10.01 17.35 0.84
C LEU A 385 11.02 18.50 0.66
N LEU A 386 10.57 19.69 0.24
CA LEU A 386 11.43 20.84 -0.06
C LEU A 386 11.76 21.70 1.18
N HIS A 387 11.01 21.56 2.28
CA HIS A 387 11.18 22.40 3.46
C HIS A 387 12.45 22.10 4.30
N ASN A 388 13.24 21.07 3.95
CA ASN A 388 14.46 20.70 4.67
C ASN A 388 15.66 20.31 3.77
N THR A 389 15.55 20.48 2.45
CA THR A 389 16.71 20.35 1.56
C THR A 389 17.63 21.52 1.81
N ARG A 390 18.66 21.32 2.65
CA ARG A 390 19.85 22.18 2.59
C ARG A 390 20.41 22.02 1.17
N MET A 391 20.28 23.07 0.36
CA MET A 391 21.09 23.22 -0.85
C MET A 391 22.57 23.16 -0.51
#